data_AF-A0A6N4RFH8-F1
#
_entry.id   AF-A0A6N4RFH8-F1
#
_cell.length_a   1.000
_cell.length_b   1.000
_cell.length_c   1.000
_cell.angle_alpha   90.00
_cell.angle_beta   90.00
_cell.angle_gamma   90.00
#
_symmetry.space_group_name_H-M   'P 1'
#
loop_
_entity.id
_entity.type
_entity.pdbx_description
1 polymer ?
#
loop_
_entity_poly.entity_id
_entity_poly.type
_entity_poly.pdbx_seq_one_letter_code
_entity_poly.pdbx_strand_id
1 'polypeptide(L)'
;MSPELVATIGRETMMTLLWVSAPSMMVALVVGLVIALFQALTSIQEVTLTFVPKIILVFAVLLITMPFMASQLQQLTEDLYARIIRPEPAVVLGTGA
;
A
#
# COMPACT_ATOMS: atom_id res chain seq x y z
N MET A 1 -24.88 -6.64 10.96
CA MET A 1 -23.69 -5.78 10.85
C MET A 1 -24.17 -4.35 10.80
N SER A 2 -23.84 -3.52 11.79
CA SER A 2 -24.25 -2.11 11.79
C SER A 2 -23.56 -1.36 10.64
N PRO A 3 -24.27 -0.44 9.94
CA PRO A 3 -23.69 0.35 8.86
C PRO A 3 -22.44 1.14 9.28
N GLU A 4 -22.37 1.60 10.54
CA GLU A 4 -21.21 2.36 11.04
C GLU A 4 -19.94 1.50 11.14
N LEU A 5 -20.07 0.22 11.50
CA LEU A 5 -18.94 -0.69 11.60
C LEU A 5 -18.31 -0.94 10.21
N VAL A 6 -19.15 -1.11 9.19
CA VAL A 6 -18.70 -1.30 7.81
C VAL A 6 -17.95 -0.07 7.31
N ALA A 7 -18.48 1.14 7.58
CA ALA A 7 -17.82 2.39 7.21
C ALA A 7 -16.47 2.58 7.93
N THR A 8 -16.40 2.22 9.21
CA THR A 8 -15.17 2.33 10.02
C THR A 8 -14.08 1.39 9.52
N ILE A 9 -14.41 0.12 9.30
CA ILE A 9 -13.48 -0.88 8.74
C ILE A 9 -13.01 -0.45 7.35
N GLY A 10 -13.92 0.05 6.51
CA GLY A 10 -13.57 0.56 5.18
C GLY A 10 -12.57 1.71 5.23
N ARG A 11 -12.75 2.66 6.15
CA ARG A 11 -11.83 3.79 6.35
C ARG A 11 -10.44 3.33 6.80
N GLU A 12 -10.34 2.42 7.77
CA GLU A 12 -9.05 1.88 8.23
C GLU A 12 -8.34 1.07 7.14
N THR A 13 -9.10 0.28 6.39
CA THR A 13 -8.54 -0.49 5.27
C THR A 13 -7.97 0.45 4.21
N MET A 14 -8.69 1.51 3.85
CA MET A 14 -8.19 2.54 2.93
C MET A 14 -6.96 3.27 3.46
N MET A 15 -6.94 3.60 4.76
CA MET A 15 -5.78 4.24 5.38
C MET A 15 -4.55 3.32 5.34
N THR A 16 -4.73 2.04 5.66
CA THR A 16 -3.67 1.03 5.59
C THR A 16 -3.14 0.89 4.16
N LEU A 17 -4.03 0.88 3.16
CA LEU A 17 -3.65 0.86 1.74
C LEU A 17 -2.77 2.06 1.36
N LEU A 18 -3.11 3.26 1.85
CA LEU A 18 -2.31 4.46 1.65
C LEU A 18 -0.91 4.30 2.26
N TRP A 19 -0.81 3.82 3.50
CA TRP A 19 0.48 3.60 4.16
C TRP A 19 1.32 2.53 3.46
N VAL A 20 0.70 1.44 3.03
CA VAL A 20 1.35 0.35 2.28
C VAL A 20 1.90 0.83 0.94
N SER A 21 1.16 1.68 0.23
CA SER A 21 1.54 2.17 -1.10
C SER A 21 2.50 3.36 -1.07
N ALA A 22 2.51 4.16 0.00
CA ALA A 22 3.33 5.36 0.12
C ALA A 22 4.84 5.15 -0.16
N PRO A 23 5.54 4.17 0.46
CA PRO A 23 6.98 4.01 0.23
C PRO A 23 7.30 3.50 -1.18
N SER A 24 6.52 2.56 -1.72
CA SER A 24 6.75 2.04 -3.06
C SER A 24 6.48 3.09 -4.14
N MET A 25 5.43 3.91 -3.96
CA MET A 25 5.14 5.02 -4.87
C MET A 25 6.23 6.10 -4.85
N MET A 26 6.72 6.48 -3.66
CA MET A 26 7.75 7.50 -3.54
C MET A 26 9.04 7.07 -4.26
N VAL A 27 9.46 5.82 -4.05
CA VAL A 27 10.68 5.34 -4.70
C VAL A 27 10.49 5.13 -6.20
N ALA A 28 9.32 4.63 -6.63
CA ALA A 28 8.98 4.53 -8.06
C ALA A 28 9.00 5.89 -8.76
N LEU A 29 8.52 6.95 -8.09
CA LEU A 29 8.53 8.31 -8.62
C LEU A 29 9.96 8.84 -8.77
N VAL A 30 10.79 8.72 -7.74
CA VAL A 30 12.20 9.17 -7.79
C VAL A 30 12.96 8.44 -8.89
N VAL A 31 12.86 7.11 -8.93
CA VAL A 31 13.51 6.28 -9.95
C VAL A 31 13.00 6.63 -11.36
N GLY A 32 11.68 6.75 -11.52
CA GLY A 32 11.06 7.12 -12.79
C GLY A 32 11.55 8.47 -13.30
N LEU A 33 11.65 9.46 -12.41
CA LEU A 33 12.16 10.80 -12.72
C LEU A 33 13.63 10.77 -13.14
N VAL A 34 14.48 10.06 -12.39
CA VAL A 34 15.92 9.95 -12.70
C VAL A 34 16.10 9.32 -14.08
N ILE A 35 15.43 8.21 -14.37
CA ILE A 35 15.53 7.54 -15.67
C ILE A 35 15.01 8.44 -16.79
N ALA A 36 13.87 9.11 -16.60
CA ALA A 36 13.31 10.02 -17.59
C ALA A 36 14.26 11.19 -17.90
N LEU A 37 14.94 11.73 -16.88
CA LEU A 37 15.94 12.78 -17.06
C LEU A 37 17.16 12.27 -17.84
N PHE A 38 17.68 11.09 -17.52
CA PHE A 38 18.78 10.48 -18.27
C PHE A 38 18.42 10.23 -19.74
N GLN A 39 17.21 9.74 -20.01
CA GLN A 39 16.69 9.56 -21.36
C GLN A 39 16.64 10.90 -22.12
N ALA A 40 16.14 11.95 -21.47
CA ALA A 40 16.03 13.27 -22.07
C ALA A 40 17.40 13.91 -22.35
N LEU A 41 18.33 13.85 -21.39
CA LEU A 41 19.66 14.48 -21.49
C LEU A 41 20.56 13.81 -22.54
N THR A 42 20.43 12.50 -22.72
CA THR A 42 21.28 11.75 -23.66
C THR A 42 20.65 11.55 -25.03
N SER A 43 19.38 11.95 -25.21
CA SER A 43 18.59 11.69 -26.41
C SER A 43 18.51 10.21 -26.82
N ILE A 44 18.82 9.27 -25.91
CA ILE A 44 18.73 7.83 -26.17
C ILE A 44 17.27 7.40 -26.02
N GLN A 45 16.61 7.12 -27.15
CA GLN A 45 15.23 6.63 -27.21
C GLN A 45 15.13 5.12 -27.49
N GLU A 46 16.25 4.40 -27.38
CA GLU A 46 16.27 2.95 -27.55
C GLU A 46 15.53 2.26 -26.39
N VAL A 47 14.40 1.64 -26.73
CA VAL A 47 13.45 1.07 -25.77
C VAL A 47 14.12 -0.03 -24.92
N THR A 48 14.97 -0.86 -25.50
CA THR A 48 15.62 -1.98 -24.80
C THR A 48 16.61 -1.52 -23.73
N LEU A 49 17.42 -0.50 -24.03
CA LEU A 49 18.47 0.01 -23.13
C LEU A 49 17.86 0.71 -21.91
N THR A 50 16.69 1.31 -22.08
CA THR A 50 16.00 2.04 -21.00
C THR A 50 15.03 1.17 -20.20
N PHE A 51 14.58 0.06 -20.78
CA PHE A 51 13.66 -0.87 -20.13
C PHE A 51 14.34 -1.76 -19.08
N VAL A 52 15.54 -2.30 -19.38
CA VAL A 52 16.24 -3.23 -18.48
C VAL A 52 16.61 -2.59 -17.13
N PRO A 53 17.27 -1.40 -17.07
CA PRO A 53 17.58 -0.75 -15.80
C PRO A 53 16.32 -0.42 -14.99
N LYS A 54 15.23 -0.01 -15.68
CA LYS A 54 13.95 0.30 -15.04
C LYS A 54 13.36 -0.92 -14.33
N ILE A 55 13.37 -2.10 -14.95
CA ILE A 55 12.86 -3.34 -14.32
C ILE A 55 13.68 -3.69 -13.08
N ILE A 56 15.02 -3.68 -13.18
CA ILE A 56 15.90 -4.05 -12.07
C ILE A 56 15.64 -3.13 -10.87
N LEU A 57 15.51 -1.83 -11.13
CA LEU A 57 15.23 -0.85 -10.08
C LEU A 57 13.86 -1.07 -9.46
N VAL A 58 12.78 -1.25 -10.24
CA VAL A 58 11.44 -1.55 -9.69
C VAL A 58 11.46 -2.82 -8.85
N PHE A 59 12.14 -3.88 -9.31
CA PHE A 59 12.28 -5.12 -8.55
C PHE A 59 13.01 -4.92 -7.23
N ALA A 60 14.14 -4.20 -7.24
CA ALA A 60 14.90 -3.90 -6.02
C ALA A 60 14.06 -3.12 -5.01
N VAL A 61 13.32 -2.12 -5.48
CA VAL A 61 12.41 -1.31 -4.65
C VAL A 61 11.31 -2.17 -4.05
N LEU A 62 10.71 -3.05 -4.84
CA LEU A 62 9.68 -3.97 -4.37
C LEU A 62 10.23 -4.89 -3.27
N LEU A 63 11.44 -5.45 -3.45
CA LEU A 63 12.07 -6.30 -2.43
C LEU A 63 12.36 -5.55 -1.13
N ILE A 64 12.84 -4.30 -1.21
CA ILE A 64 13.14 -3.48 -0.04
C ILE A 64 11.86 -3.07 0.70
N THR A 65 10.80 -2.75 -0.04
CA THR A 65 9.51 -2.30 0.54
C THR A 65 8.62 -3.46 0.99
N MET A 66 8.85 -4.68 0.50
CA MET A 66 8.09 -5.89 0.85
C MET A 66 7.92 -6.12 2.37
N PRO A 67 8.96 -6.14 3.21
CA PRO A 67 8.79 -6.41 4.65
C PRO A 67 7.92 -5.36 5.34
N PHE A 68 8.06 -4.09 4.93
CA PHE A 68 7.23 -3.01 5.45
C PHE A 68 5.75 -3.22 5.08
N MET A 69 5.46 -3.49 3.80
CA MET A 69 4.10 -3.75 3.34
C MET A 69 3.47 -4.95 4.06
N ALA A 70 4.25 -6.02 4.25
CA ALA A 70 3.81 -7.21 4.99
C ALA A 70 3.44 -6.87 6.44
N SER A 71 4.24 -6.04 7.12
CA SER A 71 3.96 -5.63 8.52
C SER A 71 2.65 -4.86 8.67
N GLN A 72 2.29 -4.03 7.69
CA GLN A 72 1.05 -3.25 7.70
C GLN A 72 -0.17 -4.13 7.45
N LEU A 73 -0.07 -5.06 6.49
CA LEU A 73 -1.13 -6.02 6.21
C LEU A 73 -1.34 -6.99 7.38
N GLN A 74 -0.26 -7.38 8.06
CA GLN A 74 -0.34 -8.20 9.26
C GLN A 74 -1.08 -7.47 10.38
N GLN A 75 -0.75 -6.20 10.66
CA GLN A 75 -1.46 -5.37 11.65
C GLN A 75 -2.95 -5.27 11.33
N LEU A 76 -3.32 -4.93 10.09
CA LEU A 76 -4.72 -4.89 9.66
C LEU A 76 -5.42 -6.23 9.89
N THR A 77 -4.74 -7.33 9.60
CA THR A 77 -5.30 -8.67 9.79
C THR A 77 -5.53 -8.95 11.28
N GLU A 78 -4.56 -8.67 12.14
CA GLU A 78 -4.67 -8.85 13.58
C GLU A 78 -5.81 -8.00 14.17
N ASP A 79 -5.96 -6.75 13.74
CA ASP A 79 -7.05 -5.85 14.15
C ASP A 79 -8.42 -6.38 13.75
N LEU A 80 -8.54 -6.92 12.52
CA LEU A 80 -9.79 -7.53 12.05
C LEU A 80 -10.12 -8.80 12.83
N TYR A 81 -9.14 -9.68 13.08
CA TYR A 81 -9.34 -10.88 13.89
C TYR A 81 -9.72 -10.55 15.34
N ALA A 82 -9.10 -9.53 15.93
CA ALA A 82 -9.42 -9.07 17.28
C ALA A 82 -10.89 -8.61 17.38
N ARG A 83 -11.42 -7.92 16.35
CA ARG A 83 -12.82 -7.49 16.28
C ARG A 83 -13.81 -8.63 16.10
N ILE A 84 -13.40 -9.72 15.44
CA ILE A 84 -14.22 -10.94 15.32
C ILE A 84 -14.32 -11.65 16.67
N ILE A 85 -13.20 -11.78 17.40
CA ILE A 85 -13.13 -12.49 18.69
C ILE A 85 -13.76 -11.68 19.81
N ARG A 86 -13.56 -10.36 19.83
CA ARG A 86 -14.16 -9.43 20.79
C ARG A 86 -15.12 -8.50 20.05
N PRO A 87 -16.34 -8.94 19.74
CA PRO A 87 -17.35 -8.06 19.18
C PRO A 87 -17.61 -6.93 20.19
N GLU A 88 -17.48 -5.68 19.73
CA GLU A 88 -17.74 -4.53 20.58
C GLU A 88 -19.16 -4.61 21.17
N PRO A 89 -19.38 -4.23 22.44
CA PRO A 89 -20.69 -4.32 23.09
C PRO A 89 -21.78 -3.51 22.37
N ALA A 90 -21.41 -2.56 21.51
CA ALA A 90 -22.33 -1.81 20.64
C ALA A 90 -23.05 -2.69 19.60
N VAL A 91 -22.51 -3.87 19.24
CA VAL A 91 -23.15 -4.81 18.29
C VAL A 91 -24.18 -5.70 18.99
N VAL A 92 -24.05 -5.93 20.30
CA VAL A 92 -24.89 -6.85 21.08
C VAL A 92 -26.15 -6.16 21.62
N LEU A 93 -26.07 -4.85 21.83
CA LEU A 93 -27.22 -4.04 22.21
C LEU A 93 -28.03 -3.65 20.98
N GLY A 94 -28.88 -4.57 20.52
CA GLY A 94 -30.11 -4.21 19.82
C GLY A 94 -31.07 -3.45 20.76
N THR A 95 -30.64 -2.34 21.33
CA THR A 95 -31.48 -1.39 22.06
C THR A 95 -31.52 -0.15 21.17
N GLY A 96 -32.58 0.06 20.39
CA GLY A 96 -33.88 0.30 20.99
C GLY A 96 -33.84 1.66 21.69
N ALA A 97 -33.55 2.70 20.93
CA ALA A 97 -33.94 4.08 21.16
C ALA A 97 -34.13 4.71 19.76
#